data_AF-A0A101W6S6-F1
#
_entry.id   AF-A0A101W6S6-F1
#
_cell.length_a   1.000
_cell.length_b   1.000
_cell.length_c   1.000
_cell.angle_alpha   90.00
_cell.angle_beta   90.00
_cell.angle_gamma   90.00
#
_symmetry.space_group_name_H-M   'P 1'
#
loop_
_entity.id
_entity.type
_entity.pdbx_description
1 polymer ?
#
loop_
_entity_poly.entity_id
_entity_poly.type
_entity_poly.pdbx_seq_one_letter_code
_entity_poly.pdbx_strand_id
1 'polypeptide(L)'
;MRVGISSPVEVRIAKAEVKAISEGLDHNTTHRHDIQVTKAMSVRLRAPQGGFFIETASPETQWIENALGLMADDYARWRWTVTPKLRGKRRLQLIVSARTVGPDGLAAETALPDQIIEIKVSTNYTALAKRLAGWTAAAVLGGLLAQFGAQIWTVMEPLLRALMQQ
;
A
#
# COMPACT_ATOMS: atom_id res chain seq x y z
N MET A 1 -5.92 10.68 -3.76
CA MET A 1 -5.25 9.59 -4.50
C MET A 1 -5.75 9.52 -5.95
N ARG A 2 -5.08 8.80 -6.85
CA ARG A 2 -5.51 8.60 -8.25
C ARG A 2 -5.66 7.11 -8.58
N VAL A 3 -6.69 6.74 -9.34
CA VAL A 3 -6.94 5.34 -9.74
C VAL A 3 -5.70 4.72 -10.39
N GLY A 4 -5.33 3.53 -9.92
CA GLY A 4 -4.21 2.74 -10.44
C GLY A 4 -2.82 3.23 -10.04
N ILE A 5 -2.70 4.27 -9.21
CA ILE A 5 -1.40 4.74 -8.70
C ILE A 5 -1.23 4.26 -7.25
N SER A 6 -0.28 3.36 -7.04
CA SER A 6 0.11 2.89 -5.71
C SER A 6 0.65 4.03 -4.87
N SER A 7 0.23 4.14 -3.61
CA SER A 7 0.76 5.11 -2.65
C SER A 7 1.18 4.40 -1.36
N PRO A 8 2.38 4.70 -0.81
CA PRO A 8 2.76 4.20 0.49
C PRO A 8 1.94 4.90 1.58
N VAL A 9 1.44 4.11 2.53
CA VAL A 9 0.72 4.57 3.72
C VAL A 9 1.46 4.06 4.94
N GLU A 10 1.68 4.92 5.92
CA GLU A 10 2.39 4.59 7.15
C GLU A 10 1.60 5.06 8.36
N VAL A 11 1.52 4.22 9.37
CA VAL A 11 1.05 4.56 10.71
C VAL A 11 2.23 4.42 11.67
N ARG A 12 2.47 5.47 12.45
CA ARG A 12 3.50 5.54 13.47
C ARG A 12 2.80 5.73 14.81
N ILE A 13 3.06 4.84 15.75
CA ILE A 13 2.50 4.94 17.10
C ILE A 13 3.67 5.06 18.07
N ALA A 14 3.69 6.17 18.81
CA ALA A 14 4.74 6.45 19.78
C ALA A 14 4.65 5.45 20.93
N LYS A 15 5.79 4.86 21.32
CA LYS A 15 5.84 3.93 22.45
C LYS A 15 5.33 4.57 23.76
N ALA A 16 5.55 5.88 23.93
CA ALA A 16 5.07 6.64 25.09
C ALA A 16 3.54 6.80 25.14
N GLU A 17 2.89 6.98 23.97
CA GLU A 17 1.43 7.13 23.88
C GLU A 17 0.72 5.79 24.15
N VAL A 18 1.35 4.66 23.76
CA VAL A 18 0.85 3.32 24.10
C VAL A 18 0.85 3.10 25.61
N LYS A 19 1.86 3.60 26.33
CA LYS A 19 1.90 3.52 27.80
C LYS A 19 0.68 4.24 28.41
N ALA A 20 0.40 5.48 28.00
CA ALA A 20 -0.76 6.24 28.49
C ALA A 20 -2.11 5.59 28.13
N ILE A 21 -2.24 5.05 26.90
CA ILE A 21 -3.44 4.31 26.47
C ILE A 21 -3.62 3.05 27.32
N SER A 22 -2.53 2.33 27.60
CA SER A 22 -2.58 1.12 28.40
C SER A 22 -2.88 1.40 29.88
N GLU A 23 -2.31 2.47 30.45
CA GLU A 23 -2.63 2.91 31.80
C GLU A 23 -4.12 3.29 31.87
N GLY A 24 -4.63 4.05 30.91
CA GLY A 24 -6.06 4.41 30.80
C GLY A 24 -7.03 3.22 30.73
N LEU A 25 -6.60 2.10 30.13
CA LEU A 25 -7.39 0.85 30.06
C LEU A 25 -7.42 0.09 31.40
N ASP A 26 -6.42 0.26 32.26
CA ASP A 26 -6.35 -0.38 33.59
C ASP A 26 -7.29 0.25 34.64
N HIS A 27 -7.90 1.41 34.36
CA HIS A 27 -8.72 2.16 35.34
C HIS A 27 -10.06 1.51 35.68
N ASN A 28 -10.43 0.39 35.04
CA ASN A 28 -11.67 -0.35 35.33
C ASN A 28 -11.44 -1.63 36.17
N THR A 29 -10.25 -1.84 36.72
CA THR A 29 -9.98 -2.97 37.61
C THR A 29 -9.18 -2.55 38.83
N THR A 30 -9.79 -2.82 39.99
CA THR A 30 -9.25 -2.68 41.34
C THR A 30 -7.77 -3.03 41.40
N HIS A 31 -6.99 -2.08 41.92
CA HIS A 31 -5.55 -2.12 42.21
C HIS A 31 -4.89 -3.52 42.19
N ARG A 32 -3.99 -3.75 41.24
CA ARG A 32 -2.92 -4.73 41.41
C ARG A 32 -1.61 -4.18 40.86
N HIS A 33 -0.55 -4.52 41.57
CA HIS A 33 0.82 -4.00 41.50
C HIS A 33 1.42 -3.86 40.09
N ASP A 34 2.44 -2.99 40.00
CA ASP A 34 3.41 -2.83 38.91
C ASP A 34 4.00 -4.19 38.51
N ILE A 35 3.35 -4.84 37.56
CA ILE A 35 3.73 -6.15 37.01
C ILE A 35 4.10 -5.88 35.56
N GLN A 36 5.26 -6.38 35.11
CA GLN A 36 5.68 -6.25 33.72
C GLN A 36 4.73 -7.03 32.80
N VAL A 37 3.85 -6.29 32.13
CA VAL A 37 2.87 -6.81 31.17
C VAL A 37 3.46 -6.69 29.77
N THR A 38 3.87 -7.79 29.16
CA THR A 38 4.43 -7.72 27.79
C THR A 38 3.35 -7.32 26.79
N LYS A 39 3.53 -6.17 26.13
CA LYS A 39 2.56 -5.60 25.18
C LYS A 39 2.96 -5.86 23.73
N ALA A 40 2.04 -6.50 22.99
CA ALA A 40 2.07 -6.60 21.54
C ALA A 40 0.87 -5.84 20.95
N MET A 41 1.04 -5.20 19.80
CA MET A 41 -0.06 -4.53 19.11
C MET A 41 -0.16 -5.03 17.68
N SER A 42 -1.38 -5.23 17.22
CA SER A 42 -1.72 -5.54 15.84
C SER A 42 -2.39 -4.33 15.19
N VAL A 43 -1.90 -3.94 14.01
CA VAL A 43 -2.51 -2.86 13.23
C VAL A 43 -2.85 -3.37 11.85
N ARG A 44 -4.11 -3.18 11.46
CA ARG A 44 -4.63 -3.62 10.16
C ARG A 44 -5.31 -2.47 9.44
N LEU A 45 -5.08 -2.42 8.13
CA LEU A 45 -5.74 -1.48 7.24
C LEU A 45 -6.75 -2.22 6.37
N ARG A 46 -8.01 -1.79 6.39
CA ARG A 46 -9.12 -2.38 5.63
C ARG A 46 -9.81 -1.33 4.77
N ALA A 47 -10.52 -1.80 3.76
CA ALA A 47 -11.38 -1.00 2.90
C ALA A 47 -12.82 -1.56 2.96
N PRO A 48 -13.66 -1.11 3.91
CA PRO A 48 -14.97 -1.73 4.17
C PRO A 48 -15.89 -1.70 2.95
N GLN A 49 -15.78 -0.64 2.14
CA GLN A 49 -16.56 -0.46 0.91
C GLN A 49 -15.82 -0.97 -0.34
N GLY A 50 -14.71 -1.68 -0.15
CA GLY A 50 -13.79 -2.08 -1.21
C GLY A 50 -13.16 -0.89 -1.95
N GLY A 51 -12.74 -1.13 -3.19
CA GLY A 51 -12.20 -0.08 -4.07
C GLY A 51 -10.72 0.24 -3.86
N PHE A 52 -10.03 -0.46 -2.97
CA PHE A 52 -8.59 -0.41 -2.78
C PHE A 52 -8.00 -1.81 -2.81
N PHE A 53 -6.79 -1.92 -3.35
CA PHE A 53 -5.91 -3.05 -3.13
C PHE A 53 -4.87 -2.63 -2.10
N ILE A 54 -4.71 -3.42 -1.05
CA ILE A 54 -3.88 -3.09 0.11
C ILE A 54 -2.88 -4.23 0.26
N GLU A 55 -1.60 -3.89 0.15
CA GLU A 55 -0.49 -4.82 0.37
C GLU A 55 0.24 -4.45 1.64
N THR A 56 0.44 -5.41 2.52
CA THR A 56 1.16 -5.22 3.78
C THR A 56 2.66 -5.23 3.53
N ALA A 57 3.37 -4.18 3.97
CA ALA A 57 4.82 -4.03 3.82
C ALA A 57 5.59 -4.18 5.14
N SER A 58 4.90 -4.39 6.25
CA SER A 58 5.45 -4.59 7.60
C SER A 58 4.67 -5.65 8.37
N PRO A 59 5.25 -6.37 9.34
CA PRO A 59 4.49 -7.28 10.20
C PRO A 59 3.27 -6.60 10.83
N GLU A 60 2.11 -7.26 10.78
CA GLU A 60 0.86 -6.73 11.34
C GLU A 60 0.95 -6.61 12.86
N THR A 61 1.60 -7.59 13.53
CA THR A 61 1.77 -7.61 14.97
C THR A 61 3.22 -7.31 15.33
N GLN A 62 3.43 -6.33 16.21
CA GLN A 62 4.74 -5.94 16.70
C GLN A 62 4.74 -5.81 18.23
N TRP A 63 5.85 -6.19 18.85
CA TRP A 63 6.10 -6.01 20.27
C TRP A 63 6.49 -4.55 20.55
N ILE A 64 5.89 -3.96 21.58
CA ILE A 64 6.04 -2.52 21.87
C ILE A 64 6.91 -2.25 23.10
N GLU A 65 7.14 -3.26 23.95
CA GLU A 65 8.01 -3.11 25.10
C GLU A 65 9.51 -3.26 24.76
N ASN A 66 10.29 -2.29 25.26
CA ASN A 66 11.76 -2.34 25.28
C ASN A 66 12.20 -3.37 26.34
N ALA A 67 12.48 -4.61 25.94
CA ALA A 67 13.19 -5.53 26.83
C ALA A 67 14.66 -5.12 27.03
N LEU A 68 15.29 -4.44 26.05
CA LEU A 68 16.70 -4.10 26.08
C LEU A 68 16.89 -2.80 25.29
N GLY A 69 17.25 -1.70 25.96
CA GLY A 69 17.43 -0.35 25.42
C GLY A 69 18.58 -0.19 24.42
N LEU A 70 18.63 -1.05 23.40
CA LEU A 70 19.63 -1.04 22.34
C LEU A 70 18.93 -0.75 21.02
N MET A 71 18.98 0.51 20.60
CA MET A 71 18.87 0.94 19.19
C MET A 71 17.51 0.73 18.49
N ALA A 72 16.37 1.05 19.12
CA ALA A 72 15.06 0.89 18.49
C ALA A 72 14.23 2.18 18.53
N ASP A 73 14.05 2.81 17.36
CA ASP A 73 13.12 3.91 17.05
C ASP A 73 11.98 4.10 18.09
N ASP A 74 11.70 5.34 18.48
CA ASP A 74 10.66 5.71 19.47
C ASP A 74 9.23 5.33 19.06
N TYR A 75 9.06 4.79 17.85
CA TYR A 75 7.79 4.49 17.21
C TYR A 75 7.75 3.04 16.71
N ALA A 76 6.63 2.38 16.94
CA ALA A 76 6.25 1.21 16.15
C ALA A 76 5.65 1.68 14.82
N ARG A 77 6.01 1.01 13.71
CA ARG A 77 5.66 1.44 12.35
C ARG A 77 4.95 0.34 11.58
N TRP A 78 3.78 0.67 11.04
CA TRP A 78 3.06 -0.19 10.11
C TRP A 78 2.94 0.48 8.76
N ARG A 79 3.33 -0.23 7.72
CA ARG A 79 3.41 0.28 6.35
C ARG A 79 2.59 -0.59 5.43
N TRP A 80 1.87 0.06 4.53
CA TRP A 80 1.11 -0.57 3.47
C TRP A 80 1.35 0.14 2.15
N THR A 81 1.23 -0.61 1.05
CA THR A 81 1.07 -0.04 -0.28
C THR A 81 -0.40 -0.08 -0.64
N VAL A 82 -1.00 1.07 -0.89
CA VAL A 82 -2.43 1.20 -1.18
C VAL A 82 -2.63 1.66 -2.62
N THR A 83 -3.33 0.84 -3.40
CA THR A 83 -3.64 1.10 -4.81
C THR A 83 -5.15 1.22 -5.01
N PRO A 84 -5.69 2.42 -5.28
CA PRO A 84 -7.12 2.59 -5.50
C PRO A 84 -7.55 2.03 -6.87
N LYS A 85 -8.61 1.23 -6.87
CA LYS A 85 -9.23 0.63 -8.08
C LYS A 85 -10.42 1.42 -8.58
N LEU A 86 -11.16 2.09 -7.69
CA LEU A 86 -12.40 2.81 -8.02
C LEU A 86 -12.26 4.30 -7.71
N ARG A 87 -12.83 5.15 -8.57
CA ARG A 87 -12.89 6.61 -8.35
C ARG A 87 -13.97 7.00 -7.32
N GLY A 88 -13.90 8.23 -6.83
CA GLY A 88 -14.87 8.83 -5.93
C GLY A 88 -14.37 8.94 -4.49
N LYS A 89 -15.27 9.32 -3.57
CA LYS A 89 -15.01 9.29 -2.13
C LYS A 89 -15.11 7.86 -1.64
N ARG A 90 -14.09 7.37 -0.96
CA ARG A 90 -14.01 5.99 -0.44
C ARG A 90 -13.36 5.99 0.92
N ARG A 91 -13.71 5.03 1.77
CA ARG A 91 -13.20 4.98 3.15
C ARG A 91 -12.18 3.86 3.33
N LEU A 92 -11.10 4.17 4.05
CA LEU A 92 -10.21 3.20 4.67
C LEU A 92 -10.54 3.14 6.16
N GLN A 93 -10.40 1.96 6.75
CA GLN A 93 -10.59 1.72 8.18
C GLN A 93 -9.28 1.18 8.75
N LEU A 94 -8.77 1.87 9.75
CA LEU A 94 -7.64 1.43 10.54
C LEU A 94 -8.17 0.76 11.80
N ILE A 95 -7.80 -0.51 11.97
CA ILE A 95 -8.19 -1.34 13.11
C ILE A 95 -6.93 -1.59 13.93
N VAL A 96 -6.98 -1.26 15.22
CA VAL A 96 -5.86 -1.42 16.13
C VAL A 96 -6.31 -2.32 17.28
N SER A 97 -5.55 -3.39 17.56
CA SER A 97 -5.77 -4.23 18.72
C SER A 97 -4.50 -4.35 19.54
N ALA A 98 -4.65 -4.24 20.86
CA ALA A 98 -3.57 -4.46 21.81
C ALA A 98 -3.76 -5.82 22.46
N ARG A 99 -2.66 -6.56 22.61
CA ARG A 99 -2.59 -7.80 23.37
C ARG A 99 -1.60 -7.61 24.52
N THR A 100 -2.07 -7.88 25.72
CA THR A 100 -1.30 -7.83 26.95
C THR A 100 -1.17 -9.22 27.51
N VAL A 101 0.06 -9.69 27.73
CA VAL A 101 0.31 -10.99 28.37
C VAL A 101 0.71 -10.75 29.81
N GLY A 102 -0.08 -11.28 30.74
CA GLY A 102 0.21 -11.28 32.17
C GLY A 102 1.28 -12.31 32.55
N PRO A 103 1.85 -12.22 33.77
CA PRO A 103 2.86 -13.16 34.26
C PRO A 103 2.31 -14.57 34.53
N ASP A 104 0.98 -14.71 34.60
CA ASP A 104 0.24 -15.97 34.62
C ASP A 104 0.14 -16.62 33.22
N GLY A 105 0.68 -15.99 32.19
CA GLY A 105 0.61 -16.43 30.80
C GLY A 105 -0.75 -16.18 30.15
N LEU A 106 -1.68 -15.53 30.85
CA LEU A 106 -2.99 -15.20 30.29
C LEU A 106 -2.85 -13.98 29.38
N ALA A 107 -3.32 -14.12 28.14
CA ALA A 107 -3.36 -13.04 27.17
C ALA A 107 -4.75 -12.38 27.19
N ALA A 108 -4.80 -11.10 27.52
CA ALA A 108 -5.98 -10.27 27.29
C ALA A 108 -5.83 -9.54 25.95
N GLU A 109 -6.91 -9.49 25.16
CA GLU A 109 -6.97 -8.75 23.91
C GLU A 109 -7.97 -7.60 24.07
N THR A 110 -7.49 -6.37 23.83
CA THR A 110 -8.30 -5.15 23.91
C THR A 110 -8.33 -4.50 22.54
N ALA A 111 -9.55 -4.32 22.01
CA ALA A 111 -9.76 -3.58 20.78
C ALA A 111 -9.74 -2.07 21.08
N LEU A 112 -8.99 -1.31 20.27
CA LEU A 112 -9.00 0.15 20.33
C LEU A 112 -10.04 0.70 19.35
N PRO A 113 -10.52 1.94 19.55
CA PRO A 113 -11.49 2.55 18.64
C PRO A 113 -10.96 2.59 17.19
N ASP A 114 -11.74 1.99 16.29
CA ASP A 114 -11.44 2.00 14.86
C ASP A 114 -11.47 3.42 14.28
N GLN A 115 -10.48 3.73 13.44
CA GLN A 115 -10.40 5.04 12.77
C GLN A 115 -10.83 4.90 11.31
N ILE A 116 -11.82 5.70 10.89
CA ILE A 116 -12.33 5.70 9.53
C ILE A 116 -11.86 6.97 8.80
N ILE A 117 -11.11 6.77 7.72
CA ILE A 117 -10.49 7.85 6.94
C ILE A 117 -11.16 7.91 5.56
N GLU A 118 -11.81 9.03 5.24
CA GLU A 118 -12.36 9.27 3.90
C GLU A 118 -11.29 9.82 2.95
N ILE A 119 -11.12 9.15 1.81
CA ILE A 119 -10.14 9.49 0.78
C ILE A 119 -10.87 9.81 -0.52
N LYS A 120 -10.54 10.97 -1.11
CA LYS A 120 -10.96 11.33 -2.46
C LYS A 120 -10.02 10.69 -3.48
N VAL A 121 -10.58 9.82 -4.34
CA VAL A 121 -9.88 9.19 -5.47
C VAL A 121 -10.30 9.83 -6.78
N SER A 122 -9.35 10.40 -7.52
CA SER A 122 -9.56 11.00 -8.83
C SER A 122 -9.13 10.08 -9.98
N THR A 123 -9.64 10.34 -11.18
CA THR A 123 -9.25 9.62 -12.40
C THR A 123 -7.81 9.95 -12.78
N ASN A 124 -7.09 8.95 -13.30
CA ASN A 124 -5.74 9.11 -13.83
C ASN A 124 -5.76 9.48 -15.32
N TYR A 125 -5.98 10.75 -15.64
CA TYR A 125 -6.01 11.24 -17.03
C TYR A 125 -4.66 11.13 -17.75
N THR A 126 -3.54 11.17 -17.01
CA THR A 126 -2.21 11.09 -17.63
C THR A 126 -1.93 9.71 -18.20
N ALA A 127 -2.41 8.65 -17.55
CA ALA A 127 -2.32 7.29 -18.09
C ALA A 127 -3.13 7.13 -19.39
N LEU A 128 -4.34 7.69 -19.44
CA LEU A 128 -5.18 7.67 -20.65
C LEU A 128 -4.51 8.42 -21.80
N ALA A 129 -4.02 9.63 -21.54
CA ALA A 129 -3.33 10.45 -22.54
C ALA A 129 -2.09 9.74 -23.11
N LYS A 130 -1.25 9.13 -22.27
CA LYS A 130 -0.07 8.36 -22.71
C LYS A 130 -0.46 7.18 -23.60
N ARG A 131 -1.52 6.45 -23.23
CA ARG A 131 -2.01 5.33 -24.02
C ARG A 131 -2.47 5.79 -25.40
N LEU A 132 -3.28 6.86 -25.46
CA LEU A 132 -3.74 7.42 -26.73
C LEU A 132 -2.57 7.92 -27.58
N ALA A 133 -1.66 8.70 -27.01
CA ALA A 133 -0.48 9.20 -27.72
C ALA A 133 0.38 8.07 -28.27
N GLY A 134 0.56 6.98 -27.52
CA GLY A 134 1.28 5.79 -27.99
C GLY A 134 0.62 5.13 -29.20
N TRP A 135 -0.71 4.94 -29.17
CA TRP A 135 -1.46 4.41 -30.30
C TRP A 135 -1.44 5.33 -31.51
N THR A 136 -1.58 6.65 -31.30
CA THR A 136 -1.49 7.65 -32.37
C THR A 136 -0.11 7.63 -33.02
N ALA A 137 0.97 7.59 -32.21
CA ALA A 137 2.33 7.50 -32.72
C ALA A 137 2.55 6.20 -33.53
N ALA A 138 2.06 5.07 -33.02
CA ALA A 138 2.13 3.79 -33.74
C ALA A 138 1.35 3.83 -35.07
N ALA A 139 0.17 4.44 -35.10
CA ALA A 139 -0.62 4.60 -36.31
C ALA A 139 0.09 5.49 -37.35
N VAL A 140 0.70 6.60 -36.91
CA VAL A 140 1.48 7.47 -37.79
C VAL A 140 2.69 6.73 -38.36
N LEU A 141 3.45 6.03 -37.52
CA LEU A 141 4.60 5.23 -37.97
C LEU A 141 4.18 4.12 -38.94
N GLY A 142 3.08 3.41 -38.65
CA GLY A 142 2.52 2.40 -39.53
C GLY A 142 2.07 2.98 -40.88
N GLY A 143 1.42 4.14 -40.87
CA GLY A 143 1.01 4.84 -42.09
C GLY A 143 2.21 5.30 -42.93
N LEU A 144 3.24 5.87 -42.30
CA LEU A 144 4.49 6.24 -42.97
C LEU A 144 5.17 5.02 -43.57
N LEU A 145 5.30 3.92 -42.81
CA LEU A 145 5.88 2.67 -43.30
C LEU A 145 5.09 2.09 -44.48
N ALA A 146 3.75 2.15 -44.45
CA ALA A 146 2.93 1.69 -45.57
C ALA A 146 3.15 2.53 -46.83
N GLN A 147 3.28 3.85 -46.69
CA GLN A 147 3.53 4.77 -47.81
C GLN A 147 4.91 4.52 -48.45
N PHE A 148 5.95 4.30 -47.65
CA PHE A 148 7.30 4.02 -48.15
C PHE A 148 7.53 2.55 -48.53
N GLY A 149 6.68 1.63 -48.06
CA GLY A 149 6.78 0.20 -48.34
C GLY A 149 6.68 -0.15 -49.83
N ALA A 150 5.82 0.55 -50.58
CA ALA A 150 5.71 0.37 -52.04
C ALA A 150 7.01 0.78 -52.76
N GLN A 151 7.70 1.79 -52.25
CA GLN A 151 8.93 2.33 -52.84
C GLN A 151 10.14 1.45 -52.48
N ILE A 152 10.15 0.86 -51.30
CA ILE A 152 11.16 -0.13 -50.89
C ILE A 152 10.99 -1.43 -51.70
N TRP A 153 9.76 -1.90 -51.91
CA TRP A 153 9.49 -3.11 -52.68
C TRP A 153 9.95 -3.00 -54.13
N THR A 154 9.69 -1.85 -54.78
CA THR A 154 10.11 -1.59 -56.17
C THR A 154 11.62 -1.51 -56.35
N VAL A 155 12.36 -1.06 -55.34
CA VAL A 155 13.84 -1.06 -55.35
C VAL A 155 14.42 -2.44 -55.00
N MET A 156 13.76 -3.18 -54.12
CA MET A 156 14.24 -4.46 -53.61
C MET A 156 13.95 -5.64 -54.56
N GLU A 157 12.85 -5.60 -55.32
CA GLU A 157 12.48 -6.63 -56.30
C GLU A 157 13.57 -6.92 -57.35
N PRO A 158 14.19 -5.92 -58.03
CA PRO A 158 15.26 -6.19 -58.97
C PRO A 158 16.53 -6.73 -58.29
N LEU A 159 16.84 -6.28 -57.08
CA LEU A 159 18.01 -6.73 -56.32
C LEU A 159 17.88 -8.19 -55.84
N LEU A 160 16.69 -8.58 -55.38
CA LEU A 160 16.36 -9.96 -55.01
C LEU A 160 16.38 -10.90 -56.23
N ARG A 161 15.90 -10.44 -57.38
CA ARG A 161 16.00 -11.21 -58.63
C ARG A 161 17.45 -11.40 -59.09
N ALA A 162 18.28 -10.37 -58.95
CA ALA A 162 19.71 -10.46 -59.28
C ALA A 162 20.45 -11.46 -58.36
N LEU A 163 20.10 -11.51 -57.07
CA LEU A 163 20.66 -12.48 -56.11
C LEU A 163 20.18 -13.91 -56.32
N MET A 164 19.00 -14.12 -56.90
CA MET A 164 18.46 -15.47 -57.20
C MET A 164 18.91 -16.04 -58.57
N GLN A 165 19.54 -15.23 -59.42
CA GLN A 165 20.05 -15.65 -60.74
C GLN A 165 21.56 -15.97 -60.76
N GLN A 166 22.25 -15.83 -59.62
CA GLN A 166 23.58 -16.43 -59.38
C GLN A 166 23.42 -17.83 -58.78
#